data_AF-A0A5P9PDX2-F1
#
_entry.id   AF-A0A5P9PDX2-F1
#
_cell.length_a   1.000
_cell.length_b   1.000
_cell.length_c   1.000
_cell.angle_alpha   90.00
_cell.angle_beta   90.00
_cell.angle_gamma   90.00
#
_symmetry.space_group_name_H-M   'P 1'
#
loop_
_entity.id
_entity.type
_entity.pdbx_description
1 polymer ?
#
loop_
_entity_poly.entity_id
_entity_poly.type
_entity_poly.pdbx_seq_one_letter_code
_entity_poly.pdbx_strand_id
1 'polypeptide(L)'
;MGILRDEGDVVQEPFVCGTPPFLKSMNGIGFEDSGGAKKTLTSAQRLDFKRARIDVKIIKRESDKRAKYDLFQRLNSYGTKATEQELRNCLLVSISKLHYKWIEELSNDPIFLGVLDLPERLLEEQYHMELALRFIIFRQVNEAQLSKIGNIGEYLDAEIVSLTEFNKKKRDEESRILRNTFALMDEAGGPTLLRRWNPQRERMEGPFALTAFETMALGIGYYDASKRITAPILRKKRSELWQKEGFKSGFSFGLRADQRMRKTIPAGRRLFGAVVEQ
;
A
#
# COMPACT_ATOMS: atom_id res chain seq x y z
N MET A 1 -44.85 7.72 -11.75
CA MET A 1 -43.40 8.01 -11.82
C MET A 1 -42.81 6.99 -12.79
N GLY A 2 -41.83 7.40 -13.59
CA GLY A 2 -41.50 6.86 -14.90
C GLY A 2 -41.39 5.34 -14.99
N ILE A 3 -42.21 4.79 -15.88
CA ILE A 3 -41.96 3.49 -16.48
C ILE A 3 -40.66 3.64 -17.26
N LEU A 4 -39.67 2.79 -17.00
CA LEU A 4 -38.41 2.80 -17.75
C LEU A 4 -38.74 2.58 -19.23
N ARG A 5 -38.29 3.48 -20.09
CA ARG A 5 -38.39 3.33 -21.54
C ARG A 5 -36.98 3.23 -22.11
N ASP A 6 -36.82 2.41 -23.14
CA ASP A 6 -35.55 2.33 -23.87
C ASP A 6 -35.42 3.47 -24.90
N GLU A 7 -34.34 3.44 -25.68
CA GLU A 7 -34.06 4.43 -26.74
C GLU A 7 -35.14 4.49 -27.84
N GLY A 8 -35.97 3.44 -27.96
CA GLY A 8 -37.10 3.37 -28.88
C GLY A 8 -38.44 3.81 -28.30
N ASP A 9 -38.45 4.42 -27.10
CA ASP A 9 -39.66 4.77 -26.33
C ASP A 9 -40.49 3.54 -25.90
N VAL A 10 -39.91 2.34 -25.95
CA VAL A 10 -40.58 1.10 -25.55
C VAL A 10 -40.46 0.92 -24.04
N VAL A 11 -41.62 0.77 -23.41
CA VAL A 11 -41.77 0.45 -21.99
C VAL A 11 -41.07 -0.88 -21.68
N GLN A 12 -40.15 -0.83 -20.73
CA GLN A 12 -39.44 -1.99 -20.22
C GLN A 12 -40.21 -2.66 -19.09
N GLU A 13 -40.05 -3.98 -18.98
CA GLU A 13 -40.62 -4.76 -17.90
C GLU A 13 -40.11 -4.29 -16.53
N PRO A 14 -40.98 -4.25 -15.50
CA PRO A 14 -40.59 -3.88 -14.15
C PRO A 14 -39.49 -4.79 -13.59
N PHE A 15 -38.48 -4.19 -12.96
CA PHE A 15 -37.44 -4.95 -12.29
C PHE A 15 -38.00 -5.70 -11.07
N VAL A 16 -37.84 -7.02 -11.06
CA VAL A 16 -38.09 -7.89 -9.89
C VAL A 16 -36.75 -8.30 -9.32
N CYS A 17 -36.55 -8.06 -8.02
CA CYS A 17 -35.30 -8.39 -7.37
C CYS A 17 -35.00 -9.91 -7.45
N GLY A 18 -33.82 -10.28 -7.93
CA GLY A 18 -33.29 -11.64 -7.79
C GLY A 18 -32.89 -11.95 -6.35
N THR A 19 -32.10 -13.01 -6.11
CA THR A 19 -31.55 -13.29 -4.76
C THR A 19 -30.27 -12.49 -4.53
N PRO A 20 -30.29 -11.33 -3.85
CA PRO A 20 -29.05 -10.62 -3.56
C PRO A 20 -28.24 -11.36 -2.49
N PRO A 21 -26.91 -11.19 -2.48
CA PRO A 21 -26.02 -11.88 -1.54
C PRO A 21 -26.30 -11.56 -0.06
N PHE A 22 -26.70 -10.31 0.23
CA PHE A 22 -26.85 -9.83 1.61
C PHE A 22 -28.31 -9.69 2.07
N LEU A 23 -29.21 -9.26 1.19
CA LEU A 23 -30.61 -8.96 1.54
C LEU A 23 -31.57 -10.00 0.96
N LYS A 24 -31.37 -11.27 1.31
CA LYS A 24 -32.08 -12.44 0.72
C LYS A 24 -33.61 -12.31 0.77
N SER A 25 -34.14 -11.54 1.74
CA SER A 25 -35.57 -11.23 1.87
C SER A 25 -36.17 -10.45 0.69
N MET A 26 -35.33 -9.83 -0.15
CA MET A 26 -35.76 -9.09 -1.34
C MET A 26 -36.04 -10.01 -2.54
N ASN A 27 -35.69 -11.29 -2.49
CA ASN A 27 -35.88 -12.18 -3.62
C ASN A 27 -37.36 -12.27 -4.05
N GLY A 28 -37.63 -11.94 -5.31
CA GLY A 28 -38.97 -11.89 -5.88
C GLY A 28 -39.78 -10.65 -5.49
N ILE A 29 -39.19 -9.63 -4.87
CA ILE A 29 -39.88 -8.38 -4.53
C ILE A 29 -39.82 -7.39 -5.69
N GLY A 30 -40.99 -6.88 -6.10
CA GLY A 30 -41.15 -5.79 -7.07
C GLY A 30 -41.50 -4.45 -6.42
N PHE A 31 -41.33 -3.36 -7.17
CA PHE A 31 -41.67 -2.02 -6.68
C PHE A 31 -43.19 -1.83 -6.54
N GLU A 32 -43.95 -2.27 -7.53
CA GLU A 32 -45.42 -2.22 -7.61
C GLU A 32 -45.96 -3.58 -8.09
N ASP A 33 -47.27 -3.78 -8.02
CA ASP A 33 -47.93 -5.05 -8.40
C ASP A 33 -47.98 -5.19 -9.94
N SER A 34 -46.84 -5.59 -10.51
CA SER A 34 -46.63 -5.74 -11.96
C SER A 34 -45.42 -6.64 -12.24
N GLY A 35 -45.37 -7.28 -13.41
CA GLY A 35 -44.16 -7.95 -13.91
C GLY A 35 -43.75 -9.26 -13.20
N GLY A 36 -44.68 -10.02 -12.63
CA GLY A 36 -44.37 -11.35 -12.07
C GLY A 36 -43.69 -11.35 -10.68
N ALA A 37 -43.75 -10.24 -9.95
CA ALA A 37 -43.27 -10.16 -8.58
C ALA A 37 -44.07 -11.06 -7.62
N LYS A 38 -43.38 -11.74 -6.69
CA LYS A 38 -44.01 -12.56 -5.65
C LYS A 38 -44.59 -11.72 -4.51
N LYS A 39 -43.99 -10.56 -4.24
CA LYS A 39 -44.39 -9.57 -3.24
C LYS A 39 -44.01 -8.18 -3.71
N THR A 40 -44.63 -7.15 -3.14
CA THR A 40 -44.34 -5.75 -3.48
C THR A 40 -43.88 -4.97 -2.26
N LEU A 41 -43.17 -3.87 -2.49
CA LEU A 41 -42.84 -2.91 -1.43
C LEU A 41 -44.10 -2.29 -0.82
N THR A 42 -44.06 -2.07 0.49
CA THR A 42 -45.12 -1.33 1.18
C THR A 42 -45.17 0.13 0.73
N SER A 43 -46.29 0.82 0.97
CA SER A 43 -46.40 2.25 0.64
C SER A 43 -45.36 3.13 1.34
N ALA A 44 -44.98 2.79 2.59
CA ALA A 44 -43.92 3.48 3.31
C ALA A 44 -42.55 3.27 2.64
N GLN A 45 -42.19 2.02 2.33
CA GLN A 45 -40.93 1.71 1.65
C GLN A 45 -40.85 2.33 0.25
N ARG A 46 -41.95 2.32 -0.52
CA ARG A 46 -42.01 3.01 -1.82
C ARG A 46 -41.77 4.51 -1.65
N LEU A 47 -42.29 5.11 -0.59
CA LEU A 47 -42.06 6.53 -0.30
C LEU A 47 -40.60 6.80 0.06
N ASP A 48 -39.98 5.92 0.84
CA ASP A 48 -38.55 5.99 1.18
C ASP A 48 -37.68 5.91 -0.08
N PHE A 49 -37.95 4.94 -0.97
CA PHE A 49 -37.26 4.82 -2.25
C PHE A 49 -37.46 6.06 -3.13
N LYS A 50 -38.67 6.61 -3.22
CA LYS A 50 -38.97 7.82 -4.01
C LYS A 50 -38.28 9.07 -3.46
N ARG A 51 -38.02 9.12 -2.16
CA ARG A 51 -37.37 10.26 -1.48
C ARG A 51 -35.88 10.06 -1.27
N ALA A 52 -35.35 8.88 -1.59
CA ALA A 52 -33.93 8.59 -1.52
C ALA A 52 -33.18 9.59 -2.42
N ARG A 53 -32.22 10.30 -1.83
CA ARG A 53 -31.38 11.25 -2.56
C ARG A 53 -30.32 10.48 -3.33
N ILE A 54 -30.24 10.73 -4.64
CA ILE A 54 -29.14 10.25 -5.49
C ILE A 54 -28.19 11.42 -5.69
N ASP A 55 -27.03 11.37 -5.05
CA ASP A 55 -25.98 12.37 -5.24
C ASP A 55 -25.14 12.03 -6.48
N VAL A 56 -25.21 12.88 -7.51
CA VAL A 56 -24.35 12.77 -8.70
C VAL A 56 -23.20 13.75 -8.58
N LYS A 57 -21.95 13.23 -8.62
CA LYS A 57 -20.73 14.05 -8.62
C LYS A 57 -20.02 13.87 -9.96
N ILE A 58 -19.94 14.94 -10.76
CA ILE A 58 -19.30 14.92 -12.08
C ILE A 58 -17.90 15.52 -11.99
N ILE A 59 -16.88 14.75 -12.38
CA ILE A 59 -15.49 15.21 -12.48
C ILE A 59 -15.15 15.41 -13.95
N LYS A 60 -14.79 16.64 -14.34
CA LYS A 60 -14.31 16.92 -15.70
C LYS A 60 -12.85 16.50 -15.86
N ARG A 61 -12.44 16.16 -17.08
CA ARG A 61 -11.06 15.75 -17.37
C ARG A 61 -10.03 16.83 -17.01
N GLU A 62 -10.42 18.10 -17.17
CA GLU A 62 -9.63 19.30 -16.86
C GLU A 62 -9.54 19.62 -15.37
N SER A 63 -10.33 18.96 -14.51
CA SER A 63 -10.31 19.22 -13.07
C SER A 63 -8.91 18.94 -12.49
N ASP A 64 -8.48 19.81 -11.56
CA ASP A 64 -7.21 19.70 -10.85
C ASP A 64 -7.03 18.28 -10.26
N LYS A 65 -5.83 17.72 -10.39
CA LYS A 65 -5.46 16.40 -9.87
C LYS A 65 -5.77 16.26 -8.37
N ARG A 66 -5.59 17.33 -7.58
CA ARG A 66 -5.94 17.39 -6.16
C ARG A 66 -7.46 17.33 -5.93
N ALA A 67 -8.25 17.99 -6.77
CA ALA A 67 -9.71 17.96 -6.66
C ALA A 67 -10.29 16.58 -7.00
N LYS A 68 -9.68 15.86 -7.95
CA LYS A 68 -10.06 14.47 -8.25
C LYS A 68 -9.76 13.54 -7.08
N TYR A 69 -8.60 13.71 -6.46
CA TYR A 69 -8.17 12.92 -5.31
C TYR A 69 -9.05 13.15 -4.07
N ASP A 70 -9.33 14.41 -3.71
CA ASP A 70 -10.21 14.75 -2.58
C ASP A 70 -11.64 14.19 -2.77
N LEU A 71 -12.19 14.29 -3.98
CA LEU A 71 -13.51 13.73 -4.26
C LEU A 71 -13.53 12.19 -4.19
N PHE A 72 -12.45 11.53 -4.64
CA PHE A 72 -12.30 10.07 -4.49
C PHE A 72 -12.27 9.64 -3.02
N GLN A 73 -11.53 10.36 -2.17
CA GLN A 73 -11.51 10.08 -0.73
C GLN A 73 -12.91 10.22 -0.10
N ARG A 74 -13.66 11.26 -0.47
CA ARG A 74 -15.01 11.49 0.05
C ARG A 74 -16.00 10.42 -0.40
N LEU A 75 -15.92 9.96 -1.64
CA LEU A 75 -16.75 8.86 -2.14
C LEU A 75 -16.44 7.53 -1.41
N ASN A 76 -15.16 7.24 -1.18
CA ASN A 76 -14.72 6.04 -0.47
C ASN A 76 -15.02 6.05 1.04
N SER A 77 -15.52 7.17 1.58
CA SER A 77 -15.93 7.26 2.99
C SER A 77 -17.35 6.73 3.25
N TYR A 78 -18.17 6.53 2.21
CA TYR A 78 -19.57 6.08 2.32
C TYR A 78 -19.78 4.58 2.04
N GLY A 79 -18.72 3.82 1.75
CA GLY A 79 -18.74 2.36 1.51
C GLY A 79 -17.69 1.61 2.34
N THR A 80 -17.25 0.43 1.90
CA THR A 80 -16.04 -0.21 2.47
C THR A 80 -14.86 0.73 2.27
N LYS A 81 -14.23 1.16 3.37
CA LYS A 81 -13.13 2.11 3.31
C LYS A 81 -11.98 1.50 2.52
N ALA A 82 -11.61 2.16 1.42
CA ALA A 82 -10.38 1.85 0.72
C ALA A 82 -9.19 2.01 1.69
N THR A 83 -8.22 1.11 1.61
CA THR A 83 -6.98 1.25 2.37
C THR A 83 -6.22 2.49 1.91
N GLU A 84 -5.33 3.03 2.76
CA GLU A 84 -4.51 4.16 2.36
C GLU A 84 -3.69 3.86 1.10
N GLN A 85 -3.24 2.61 0.93
CA GLN A 85 -2.48 2.20 -0.23
C GLN A 85 -3.35 2.10 -1.49
N GLU A 86 -4.61 1.67 -1.38
CA GLU A 86 -5.55 1.71 -2.51
C GLU A 86 -5.83 3.15 -2.97
N LEU A 87 -5.97 4.09 -2.02
CA LEU A 87 -6.11 5.52 -2.33
C LEU A 87 -4.84 6.08 -3.02
N ARG A 88 -3.65 5.69 -2.55
CA ARG A 88 -2.37 6.04 -3.20
C ARG A 88 -2.25 5.48 -4.60
N ASN A 89 -2.65 4.22 -4.79
CA ASN A 89 -2.63 3.60 -6.10
C ASN A 89 -3.57 4.33 -7.06
N CYS A 90 -4.77 4.72 -6.59
CA CYS A 90 -5.67 5.57 -7.37
C CYS A 90 -5.04 6.91 -7.74
N LEU A 91 -4.38 7.57 -6.78
CA LEU A 91 -3.66 8.83 -7.03
C LEU A 91 -2.57 8.64 -8.09
N LEU A 92 -1.71 7.63 -7.92
CA LEU A 92 -0.61 7.34 -8.84
C LEU A 92 -1.13 7.00 -10.24
N VAL A 93 -2.20 6.20 -10.38
CA VAL A 93 -2.84 5.90 -11.66
C VAL A 93 -3.40 7.17 -12.32
N SER A 94 -4.02 8.05 -11.53
CA SER A 94 -4.60 9.30 -12.04
C SER A 94 -3.54 10.30 -12.56
N ILE A 95 -2.32 10.24 -12.02
CA ILE A 95 -1.21 11.11 -12.41
C ILE A 95 -0.39 10.46 -13.53
N SER A 96 -0.02 9.19 -13.37
CA SER A 96 0.81 8.45 -14.32
C SER A 96 0.64 6.93 -14.22
N LYS A 97 -0.14 6.35 -15.14
CA LYS A 97 -0.29 4.89 -15.31
C LYS A 97 1.04 4.17 -15.53
N LEU A 98 2.01 4.84 -16.17
CA LEU A 98 3.35 4.30 -16.40
C LEU A 98 4.09 4.03 -15.09
N HIS A 99 4.06 4.99 -14.16
CA HIS A 99 4.73 4.85 -12.87
C HIS A 99 3.99 3.89 -11.95
N TYR A 100 2.66 3.85 -12.01
CA TYR A 100 1.88 2.82 -11.32
C TYR A 100 2.32 1.41 -11.72
N LYS A 101 2.32 1.10 -13.02
CA LYS A 101 2.75 -0.22 -13.52
C LYS A 101 4.18 -0.57 -13.11
N TRP A 102 5.08 0.42 -13.15
CA TRP A 102 6.46 0.22 -12.72
C TRP A 102 6.57 -0.16 -11.24
N ILE A 103 5.82 0.49 -10.35
CA ILE A 103 5.78 0.15 -8.92
C ILE A 103 5.13 -1.21 -8.70
N GLU A 104 4.02 -1.49 -9.39
CA GLU A 104 3.33 -2.78 -9.36
C GLU A 104 4.24 -3.94 -9.78
N GLU A 105 5.00 -3.78 -10.87
CA GLU A 105 5.96 -4.77 -11.35
C GLU A 105 7.10 -5.01 -10.34
N LEU A 106 7.57 -3.95 -9.68
CA LEU A 106 8.60 -4.09 -8.64
C LEU A 106 8.08 -4.74 -7.37
N SER A 107 6.88 -4.38 -6.93
CA SER A 107 6.28 -4.92 -5.72
C SER A 107 5.84 -6.38 -5.87
N ASN A 108 5.61 -6.83 -7.10
CA ASN A 108 5.27 -8.22 -7.43
C ASN A 108 6.49 -9.06 -7.84
N ASP A 109 7.71 -8.54 -7.68
CA ASP A 109 8.92 -9.33 -7.90
C ASP A 109 8.95 -10.55 -6.94
N PRO A 110 9.15 -11.79 -7.43
CA PRO A 110 9.08 -12.98 -6.59
C PRO A 110 10.10 -13.01 -5.46
N ILE A 111 11.31 -12.48 -5.69
CA ILE A 111 12.38 -12.44 -4.66
C ILE A 111 12.00 -11.40 -3.61
N PHE A 112 11.52 -10.23 -4.03
CA PHE A 112 11.01 -9.20 -3.12
C PHE A 112 9.90 -9.77 -2.22
N LEU A 113 8.86 -10.36 -2.82
CA LEU A 113 7.76 -10.97 -2.06
C LEU A 113 8.23 -12.10 -1.15
N GLY A 114 9.13 -12.96 -1.64
CA GLY A 114 9.71 -14.06 -0.88
C GLY A 114 10.46 -13.58 0.35
N VAL A 115 11.26 -12.52 0.24
CA VAL A 115 11.99 -11.94 1.39
C VAL A 115 11.05 -11.22 2.36
N LEU A 116 9.98 -10.58 1.86
CA LEU A 116 9.00 -9.94 2.74
C LEU A 116 8.19 -10.97 3.53
N ASP A 117 7.78 -12.06 2.88
CA ASP A 117 6.98 -13.16 3.43
C ASP A 117 5.79 -12.60 4.24
N LEU A 118 4.95 -11.82 3.57
CA LEU A 118 3.79 -11.18 4.19
C LEU A 118 2.61 -12.16 4.26
N PRO A 119 1.80 -12.12 5.33
CA PRO A 119 0.54 -12.84 5.37
C PRO A 119 -0.41 -12.34 4.27
N GLU A 120 -1.28 -13.24 3.78
CA GLU A 120 -2.23 -12.98 2.69
C GLU A 120 -3.03 -11.69 2.88
N ARG A 121 -3.55 -11.43 4.09
CA ARG A 121 -4.25 -10.18 4.42
C ARG A 121 -3.45 -8.92 4.06
N LEU A 122 -2.14 -8.89 4.31
CA LEU A 122 -1.30 -7.74 3.99
C LEU A 122 -0.99 -7.65 2.48
N LEU A 123 -1.04 -8.77 1.76
CA LEU A 123 -0.94 -8.78 0.30
C LEU A 123 -2.22 -8.25 -0.34
N GLU A 124 -3.39 -8.66 0.15
CA GLU A 124 -4.70 -8.13 -0.25
C GLU A 124 -4.81 -6.62 0.00
N GLU A 125 -4.31 -6.15 1.15
CA GLU A 125 -4.21 -4.72 1.49
C GLU A 125 -3.12 -3.97 0.69
N GLN A 126 -2.43 -4.66 -0.24
CA GLN A 126 -1.38 -4.12 -1.10
C GLN A 126 -0.18 -3.52 -0.34
N TYR A 127 0.09 -4.02 0.86
CA TYR A 127 1.18 -3.50 1.71
C TYR A 127 2.57 -3.69 1.08
N HIS A 128 2.74 -4.70 0.24
CA HIS A 128 3.96 -4.92 -0.56
C HIS A 128 4.23 -3.75 -1.53
N MET A 129 3.19 -3.13 -2.12
CA MET A 129 3.31 -1.92 -2.94
C MET A 129 3.79 -0.73 -2.10
N GLU A 130 3.25 -0.59 -0.88
CA GLU A 130 3.69 0.47 0.03
C GLU A 130 5.17 0.28 0.42
N LEU A 131 5.60 -0.96 0.66
CA LEU A 131 7.01 -1.25 0.96
C LEU A 131 7.94 -0.95 -0.22
N ALA A 132 7.52 -1.22 -1.47
CA ALA A 132 8.28 -0.84 -2.66
C ALA A 132 8.39 0.70 -2.79
N LEU A 133 7.29 1.43 -2.58
CA LEU A 133 7.30 2.90 -2.55
C LEU A 133 8.23 3.44 -1.45
N ARG A 134 8.11 2.91 -0.23
CA ARG A 134 8.96 3.27 0.90
C ARG A 134 10.43 3.01 0.59
N PHE A 135 10.75 1.91 -0.10
CA PHE A 135 12.11 1.65 -0.55
C PHE A 135 12.62 2.78 -1.45
N ILE A 136 11.89 3.09 -2.52
CA ILE A 136 12.30 4.10 -3.50
C ILE A 136 12.42 5.50 -2.87
N ILE A 137 11.44 5.90 -2.07
CA ILE A 137 11.36 7.24 -1.47
C ILE A 137 12.36 7.41 -0.33
N PHE A 138 12.45 6.45 0.59
CA PHE A 138 13.26 6.61 1.81
C PHE A 138 14.70 6.12 1.68
N ARG A 139 15.07 5.40 0.62
CA ARG A 139 16.45 4.92 0.44
C ARG A 139 17.44 6.08 0.49
N GLN A 140 17.25 7.13 -0.30
CA GLN A 140 18.17 8.27 -0.41
C GLN A 140 17.71 9.56 0.28
N VAL A 141 16.60 9.52 1.03
CA VAL A 141 16.12 10.72 1.73
C VAL A 141 17.18 11.25 2.71
N ASN A 142 17.43 12.55 2.70
CA ASN A 142 18.42 13.15 3.59
C ASN A 142 17.94 13.06 5.06
N GLU A 143 18.85 12.82 6.01
CA GLU A 143 18.51 12.76 7.44
C GLU A 143 17.88 14.06 7.97
N ALA A 144 18.28 15.22 7.45
CA ALA A 144 17.68 16.51 7.77
C ALA A 144 16.24 16.66 7.24
N GLN A 145 15.85 15.87 6.24
CA GLN A 145 14.47 15.79 5.76
C GLN A 145 13.67 14.78 6.58
N LEU A 146 14.27 13.65 6.99
CA LEU A 146 13.62 12.68 7.88
C LEU A 146 13.09 13.31 9.18
N SER A 147 13.82 14.27 9.74
CA SER A 147 13.41 14.99 10.96
C SER A 147 12.19 15.92 10.77
N LYS A 148 11.83 16.23 9.52
CA LYS A 148 10.68 17.06 9.16
C LYS A 148 9.45 16.24 8.79
N ILE A 149 9.61 14.93 8.55
CA ILE A 149 8.49 14.05 8.24
C ILE A 149 7.62 13.87 9.48
N GLY A 150 6.37 14.33 9.38
CA GLY A 150 5.32 14.12 10.39
C GLY A 150 4.57 12.84 10.09
N ASN A 151 3.42 12.93 9.43
CA ASN A 151 2.66 11.75 9.02
C ASN A 151 3.32 11.06 7.80
N ILE A 152 3.63 9.77 7.94
CA ILE A 152 4.25 8.97 6.88
C ILE A 152 3.32 8.80 5.67
N GLY A 153 2.03 8.58 5.91
CA GLY A 153 1.06 8.41 4.83
C GLY A 153 0.97 9.67 3.98
N GLU A 154 0.77 10.82 4.63
CA GLU A 154 0.72 12.12 3.94
C GLU A 154 2.03 12.44 3.20
N TYR A 155 3.17 12.07 3.77
CA TYR A 155 4.46 12.25 3.12
C TYR A 155 4.59 11.38 1.87
N LEU A 156 4.22 10.09 1.94
CA LEU A 156 4.20 9.21 0.78
C LEU A 156 3.24 9.72 -0.30
N ASP A 157 2.07 10.22 0.09
CA ASP A 157 1.08 10.80 -0.83
C ASP A 157 1.64 12.03 -1.56
N ALA A 158 2.39 12.89 -0.86
CA ALA A 158 3.04 14.05 -1.45
C ALA A 158 4.17 13.65 -2.42
N GLU A 159 4.97 12.64 -2.06
CA GLU A 159 6.08 12.16 -2.88
C GLU A 159 5.65 11.39 -4.13
N ILE A 160 4.38 10.96 -4.24
CA ILE A 160 3.85 10.38 -5.48
C ILE A 160 4.06 11.34 -6.66
N VAL A 161 3.88 12.65 -6.46
CA VAL A 161 4.09 13.63 -7.53
C VAL A 161 5.54 13.64 -7.97
N SER A 162 6.49 13.74 -7.02
CA SER A 162 7.95 13.67 -7.28
C SER A 162 8.34 12.38 -8.01
N LEU A 163 7.75 11.25 -7.59
CA LEU A 163 8.00 9.93 -8.18
C LEU A 163 7.59 9.89 -9.66
N THR A 164 6.56 10.63 -10.06
CA THR A 164 6.15 10.71 -11.48
C THR A 164 7.06 11.56 -12.36
N GLU A 165 8.03 12.26 -11.78
CA GLU A 165 9.08 12.99 -12.51
C GLU A 165 10.25 12.07 -12.90
N PHE A 166 10.26 10.83 -12.42
CA PHE A 166 11.34 9.89 -12.70
C PHE A 166 11.35 9.47 -14.17
N ASN A 167 12.38 9.91 -14.89
CA ASN A 167 12.60 9.44 -16.26
C ASN A 167 12.93 7.94 -16.29
N LYS A 168 12.95 7.36 -17.49
CA LYS A 168 13.24 5.93 -17.68
C LYS A 168 14.56 5.51 -17.00
N LYS A 169 15.63 6.27 -17.18
CA LYS A 169 16.94 5.98 -16.57
C LYS A 169 16.86 5.89 -15.04
N LYS A 170 16.14 6.81 -14.40
CA LYS A 170 15.98 6.82 -12.94
C LYS A 170 15.14 5.63 -12.46
N ARG A 171 14.07 5.28 -13.18
CA ARG A 171 13.26 4.09 -12.88
C ARG A 171 14.07 2.80 -13.01
N ASP A 172 14.84 2.66 -14.08
CA ASP A 172 15.70 1.49 -14.32
C ASP A 172 16.78 1.37 -13.22
N GLU A 173 17.35 2.50 -12.77
CA GLU A 173 18.29 2.56 -11.66
C GLU A 173 17.66 2.07 -10.35
N GLU A 174 16.53 2.64 -9.93
CA GLU A 174 15.88 2.24 -8.67
C GLU A 174 15.36 0.80 -8.72
N SER A 175 14.88 0.33 -9.89
CA SER A 175 14.53 -1.07 -10.11
C SER A 175 15.71 -2.01 -9.90
N ARG A 176 16.88 -1.69 -10.47
CA ARG A 176 18.10 -2.48 -10.30
C ARG A 176 18.52 -2.52 -8.83
N ILE A 177 18.50 -1.38 -8.15
CA ILE A 177 18.92 -1.28 -6.75
C ILE A 177 18.02 -2.13 -5.85
N LEU A 178 16.70 -2.05 -6.04
CA LEU A 178 15.74 -2.87 -5.30
C LEU A 178 16.02 -4.36 -5.55
N ARG A 179 16.07 -4.79 -6.81
CA ARG A 179 16.29 -6.21 -7.16
C ARG A 179 17.61 -6.74 -6.59
N ASN A 180 18.71 -5.99 -6.73
CA ASN A 180 20.01 -6.38 -6.18
C ASN A 180 19.99 -6.46 -4.65
N THR A 181 19.33 -5.51 -3.99
CA THR A 181 19.21 -5.50 -2.53
C THR A 181 18.47 -6.75 -2.05
N PHE A 182 17.32 -7.08 -2.66
CA PHE A 182 16.51 -8.20 -2.24
C PHE A 182 17.08 -9.55 -2.66
N ALA A 183 17.79 -9.65 -3.79
CA ALA A 183 18.56 -10.84 -4.15
C ALA A 183 19.65 -11.16 -3.12
N LEU A 184 20.40 -10.14 -2.67
CA LEU A 184 21.40 -10.30 -1.61
C LEU A 184 20.76 -10.72 -0.27
N MET A 185 19.61 -10.16 0.07
CA MET A 185 18.88 -10.54 1.28
C MET A 185 18.37 -11.97 1.21
N ASP A 186 17.85 -12.39 0.06
CA ASP A 186 17.41 -13.77 -0.18
C ASP A 186 18.56 -14.76 0.02
N GLU A 187 19.70 -14.53 -0.64
CA GLU A 187 20.93 -15.34 -0.49
C GLU A 187 21.40 -15.42 0.98
N ALA A 188 21.31 -14.31 1.71
CA ALA A 188 21.79 -14.24 3.08
C ALA A 188 20.86 -14.91 4.09
N GLY A 189 19.55 -14.92 3.88
CA GLY A 189 18.63 -15.54 4.84
C GLY A 189 17.15 -15.28 4.60
N GLY A 190 16.80 -14.66 3.47
CA GLY A 190 15.42 -14.45 3.03
C GLY A 190 14.53 -13.82 4.12
N PRO A 191 13.34 -14.40 4.38
CA PRO A 191 12.37 -13.87 5.35
C PRO A 191 12.95 -13.58 6.73
N THR A 192 13.89 -14.41 7.19
CA THR A 192 14.45 -14.34 8.55
C THR A 192 15.16 -13.01 8.82
N LEU A 193 15.71 -12.38 7.77
CA LEU A 193 16.34 -11.06 7.85
C LEU A 193 15.35 -9.93 8.13
N LEU A 194 14.06 -10.16 7.95
CA LEU A 194 12.99 -9.19 8.19
C LEU A 194 12.07 -9.58 9.35
N ARG A 195 12.41 -10.61 10.13
CA ARG A 195 11.68 -10.96 11.36
C ARG A 195 12.22 -10.23 12.59
N ARG A 196 11.56 -10.38 13.74
CA ARG A 196 12.09 -9.88 15.02
C ARG A 196 13.03 -10.91 15.65
N TRP A 197 13.99 -10.44 16.45
CA TRP A 197 14.78 -11.33 17.29
C TRP A 197 13.97 -11.80 18.49
N ASN A 198 13.92 -13.11 18.73
CA ASN A 198 13.42 -13.69 19.96
C ASN A 198 14.61 -14.01 20.89
N PRO A 199 14.80 -13.28 22.00
CA PRO A 199 15.92 -13.51 22.91
C PRO A 199 15.81 -14.80 23.72
N GLN A 200 14.61 -15.33 23.97
CA GLN A 200 14.41 -16.58 24.71
C GLN A 200 14.78 -17.81 23.88
N ARG A 201 14.54 -17.76 22.56
CA ARG A 201 14.79 -18.87 21.63
C ARG A 201 16.04 -18.66 20.77
N GLU A 202 16.76 -17.56 20.99
CA GLU A 202 17.96 -17.14 20.28
C GLU A 202 17.85 -17.25 18.75
N ARG A 203 16.70 -16.86 18.19
CA ARG A 203 16.45 -16.94 16.75
C ARG A 203 15.54 -15.84 16.23
N MET A 204 15.58 -15.64 14.92
CA MET A 204 14.70 -14.73 14.20
C MET A 204 13.34 -15.40 13.96
N GLU A 205 12.26 -14.82 14.48
CA GLU A 205 10.92 -15.37 14.32
C GLU A 205 9.82 -14.32 14.44
N GLY A 206 8.58 -14.75 14.18
CA GLY A 206 7.40 -13.90 14.22
C GLY A 206 7.16 -13.15 12.91
N PRO A 207 6.25 -12.16 12.93
CA PRO A 207 5.79 -11.48 11.73
C PRO A 207 6.87 -10.55 11.15
N PHE A 208 6.63 -10.10 9.91
CA PHE A 208 7.40 -9.05 9.26
C PHE A 208 7.61 -7.84 10.20
N ALA A 209 8.86 -7.40 10.30
CA ALA A 209 9.29 -6.29 11.13
C ALA A 209 9.70 -5.11 10.25
N LEU A 210 8.85 -4.08 10.21
CA LEU A 210 9.13 -2.85 9.46
C LEU A 210 10.45 -2.18 9.90
N THR A 211 10.83 -2.31 11.18
CA THR A 211 12.13 -1.83 11.70
C THR A 211 13.32 -2.55 11.08
N ALA A 212 13.19 -3.85 10.82
CA ALA A 212 14.21 -4.62 10.12
C ALA A 212 14.27 -4.23 8.66
N PHE A 213 13.14 -3.94 8.02
CA PHE A 213 13.11 -3.42 6.65
C PHE A 213 13.81 -2.04 6.57
N GLU A 214 13.48 -1.12 7.47
CA GLU A 214 14.05 0.23 7.51
C GLU A 214 15.56 0.24 7.77
N THR A 215 16.10 -0.76 8.48
CA THR A 215 17.54 -0.87 8.76
C THR A 215 18.29 -1.67 7.71
N MET A 216 17.79 -2.86 7.39
CA MET A 216 18.47 -3.81 6.53
C MET A 216 18.27 -3.41 5.07
N ALA A 217 17.02 -3.41 4.58
CA ALA A 217 16.74 -3.17 3.17
C ALA A 217 17.14 -1.74 2.74
N LEU A 218 16.70 -0.72 3.47
CA LEU A 218 17.07 0.67 3.13
C LEU A 218 18.56 0.94 3.35
N GLY A 219 19.19 0.31 4.35
CA GLY A 219 20.61 0.45 4.62
C GLY A 219 21.48 -0.12 3.50
N ILE A 220 21.17 -1.33 3.03
CA ILE A 220 21.86 -1.97 1.89
C ILE A 220 21.60 -1.17 0.61
N GLY A 221 20.34 -0.83 0.36
CA GLY A 221 19.94 -0.08 -0.83
C GLY A 221 20.56 1.31 -0.91
N TYR A 222 20.80 1.97 0.23
CA TYR A 222 21.49 3.27 0.28
C TYR A 222 22.88 3.21 -0.37
N TYR A 223 23.59 2.09 -0.20
CA TYR A 223 24.89 1.83 -0.83
C TYR A 223 24.80 1.02 -2.14
N ASP A 224 23.65 1.05 -2.83
CA ASP A 224 23.43 0.37 -4.13
C ASP A 224 23.80 -1.12 -4.08
N ALA A 225 23.46 -1.80 -2.98
CA ALA A 225 23.82 -3.21 -2.77
C ALA A 225 25.30 -3.48 -3.10
N SER A 226 26.18 -2.59 -2.63
CA SER A 226 27.62 -2.62 -2.89
C SER A 226 28.16 -4.03 -2.80
N LYS A 227 29.03 -4.42 -3.75
CA LYS A 227 29.66 -5.75 -3.78
C LYS A 227 30.46 -6.08 -2.51
N ARG A 228 30.82 -5.07 -1.71
CA ARG A 228 31.44 -5.24 -0.39
C ARG A 228 30.47 -5.78 0.65
N ILE A 229 29.17 -5.59 0.48
CA ILE A 229 28.12 -6.15 1.34
C ILE A 229 27.77 -7.54 0.80
N THR A 230 28.45 -8.56 1.32
CA THR A 230 28.22 -9.96 0.94
C THR A 230 27.21 -10.64 1.85
N ALA A 231 26.65 -11.78 1.42
CA ALA A 231 25.71 -12.54 2.24
C ALA A 231 26.27 -12.92 3.64
N PRO A 232 27.53 -13.38 3.78
CA PRO A 232 28.15 -13.60 5.10
C PRO A 232 28.22 -12.34 5.96
N ILE A 233 28.58 -11.19 5.36
CA ILE A 233 28.61 -9.91 6.08
C ILE A 233 27.22 -9.51 6.51
N LEU A 234 26.22 -9.70 5.65
CA LEU A 234 24.83 -9.39 5.94
C LEU A 234 24.30 -10.22 7.13
N ARG A 235 24.61 -11.52 7.19
CA ARG A 235 24.30 -12.39 8.35
C ARG A 235 24.97 -11.88 9.62
N LYS A 236 26.26 -11.49 9.55
CA LYS A 236 26.99 -10.94 10.70
C LYS A 236 26.40 -9.61 11.17
N LYS A 237 26.17 -8.66 10.26
CA LYS A 237 25.55 -7.35 10.54
C LYS A 237 24.15 -7.50 11.10
N ARG A 238 23.40 -8.50 10.64
CA ARG A 238 22.10 -8.83 11.20
C ARG A 238 22.21 -9.21 12.67
N SER A 239 23.14 -10.09 13.04
CA SER A 239 23.38 -10.46 14.44
C SER A 239 23.89 -9.28 15.28
N GLU A 240 24.82 -8.48 14.75
CA GLU A 240 25.33 -7.27 15.42
C GLU A 240 24.23 -6.26 15.74
N LEU A 241 23.27 -6.07 14.82
CA LEU A 241 22.15 -5.15 15.00
C LEU A 241 21.34 -5.44 16.28
N TRP A 242 21.17 -6.72 16.60
CA TRP A 242 20.40 -7.19 17.75
C TRP A 242 21.22 -7.26 19.04
N GLN A 243 22.54 -7.48 18.93
CA GLN A 243 23.44 -7.51 20.08
C GLN A 243 23.84 -6.13 20.58
N LYS A 244 24.04 -5.16 19.67
CA LYS A 244 24.19 -3.75 20.05
C LYS A 244 22.89 -3.33 20.73
N GLU A 245 23.00 -2.79 21.94
CA GLU A 245 21.90 -2.37 22.83
C GLU A 245 20.85 -1.43 22.22
N GLY A 246 21.04 -1.01 20.96
CA GLY A 246 20.04 -0.35 20.14
C GLY A 246 18.73 -1.14 20.07
N PHE A 247 18.70 -2.38 19.58
CA PHE A 247 17.45 -3.05 19.17
C PHE A 247 16.73 -3.91 20.24
N LYS A 248 17.16 -3.86 21.50
CA LYS A 248 16.40 -4.44 22.62
C LYS A 248 15.09 -3.67 22.83
N SER A 249 14.20 -4.17 23.70
CA SER A 249 12.90 -3.53 24.00
C SER A 249 13.10 -2.03 24.32
N GLY A 250 12.80 -1.15 23.36
CA GLY A 250 13.02 0.30 23.50
C GLY A 250 13.55 1.04 22.26
N PHE A 251 14.18 0.39 21.28
CA PHE A 251 14.71 1.10 20.09
C PHE A 251 13.64 1.83 19.28
N SER A 252 12.53 1.13 19.13
CA SER A 252 11.42 1.42 18.23
C SER A 252 10.08 1.04 18.85
N PHE A 253 10.11 0.42 20.03
CA PHE A 253 8.92 -0.07 20.72
C PHE A 253 8.19 1.12 21.35
N GLY A 254 6.90 1.28 21.03
CA GLY A 254 6.08 2.39 21.49
C GLY A 254 6.35 3.74 20.81
N LEU A 255 7.31 3.82 19.89
CA LEU A 255 7.54 5.02 19.08
C LEU A 255 6.55 5.09 17.92
N ARG A 256 6.08 6.30 17.63
CA ARG A 256 5.33 6.57 16.40
C ARG A 256 6.22 6.29 15.18
N ALA A 257 5.60 6.00 14.03
CA ALA A 257 6.31 5.60 12.81
C ALA A 257 7.36 6.65 12.36
N ASP A 258 7.05 7.93 12.50
CA ASP A 258 7.95 9.06 12.20
C ASP A 258 9.17 9.11 13.13
N GLN A 259 8.96 8.95 14.43
CA GLN A 259 10.04 8.94 15.40
C GLN A 259 10.95 7.72 15.21
N ARG A 260 10.35 6.58 14.87
CA ARG A 260 11.05 5.33 14.61
C ARG A 260 11.95 5.44 13.37
N MET A 261 11.42 5.93 12.25
CA MET A 261 12.16 5.98 10.99
C MET A 261 13.42 6.86 11.10
N ARG A 262 13.33 7.95 11.89
CA ARG A 262 14.46 8.86 12.19
C ARG A 262 15.60 8.16 12.92
N LYS A 263 15.33 7.03 13.57
CA LYS A 263 16.36 6.21 14.24
C LYS A 263 16.80 5.05 13.35
N THR A 264 15.87 4.32 12.75
CA THR A 264 16.15 3.08 12.00
C THR A 264 16.89 3.34 10.69
N ILE A 265 16.49 4.33 9.90
CA ILE A 265 17.12 4.61 8.60
C ILE A 265 18.60 5.02 8.78
N PRO A 266 18.94 6.02 9.62
CA PRO A 266 20.35 6.36 9.85
C PRO A 266 21.15 5.22 10.49
N ALA A 267 20.53 4.42 11.35
CA ALA A 267 21.20 3.24 11.93
C ALA A 267 21.57 2.21 10.86
N GLY A 268 20.67 1.94 9.92
CA GLY A 268 20.96 1.07 8.76
C GLY A 268 22.11 1.60 7.92
N ARG A 269 22.10 2.90 7.59
CA ARG A 269 23.17 3.54 6.83
C ARG A 269 24.53 3.43 7.53
N ARG A 270 24.60 3.69 8.84
CA ARG A 270 25.85 3.53 9.61
C ARG A 270 26.31 2.08 9.70
N LEU A 271 25.39 1.14 9.81
CA LEU A 271 25.71 -0.30 9.91
C LEU A 271 26.48 -0.80 8.69
N PHE A 272 26.06 -0.38 7.48
CA PHE A 272 26.67 -0.79 6.23
C PHE A 272 27.75 0.17 5.72
N GLY A 273 27.75 1.44 6.12
CA GLY A 273 28.80 2.39 5.75
C GLY A 273 30.18 1.93 6.21
N ALA A 274 30.28 1.41 7.43
CA ALA A 274 31.50 0.84 7.97
C ALA A 274 32.05 -0.38 7.18
N VAL A 275 31.22 -1.01 6.34
CA VAL A 275 31.63 -2.12 5.46
C VAL A 275 32.10 -1.59 4.11
N VAL A 276 31.46 -0.54 3.61
CA VAL A 276 31.74 0.00 2.27
C VAL A 276 32.99 0.89 2.26
N GLU A 277 33.28 1.54 3.40
CA GLU A 277 34.44 2.43 3.58
C GLU A 277 35.76 1.70 3.89
N GLN A 278 35.69 0.39 4.18
CA GLN A 278 36.83 -0.54 4.27
C GLN A 278 37.08 -1.14 2.90
#